data_AF-A0A9P0I4S3-F1
#
_entry.id   AF-A0A9P0I4S3-F1
#
_cell.length_a   1.000
_cell.length_b   1.000
_cell.length_c   1.000
_cell.angle_alpha   90.00
_cell.angle_beta   90.00
_cell.angle_gamma   90.00
#
_symmetry.space_group_name_H-M   'P 1'
#
loop_
_entity.id
_entity.type
_entity.pdbx_description
1 polymer ?
#
loop_
_entity_poly.entity_id
_entity_poly.type
_entity_poly.pdbx_seq_one_letter_code
_entity_poly.pdbx_strand_id
1 'polypeptide(L)' 'MWYEILPSAFIITAALGLPGWGLYHIHNLVLGNHYRRTLDSRWDRHIYQRDLRLNGNPYKLTGLETIDD' A
#
# COMPACT_ATOMS: atom_id res chain seq x y z
N MET A 1 25.10 -33.38 5.97
CA MET A 1 26.01 -32.24 6.17
C MET A 1 25.20 -31.12 6.82
N TRP A 2 25.71 -29.89 6.89
CA TRP A 2 24.98 -28.77 7.52
C TRP A 2 24.08 -28.02 6.53
N TYR A 3 24.31 -28.19 5.22
CA TYR A 3 23.64 -27.43 4.16
C TYR A 3 22.26 -27.98 3.79
N GLU A 4 21.91 -29.19 4.24
CA GLU A 4 20.62 -29.83 3.95
C GLU A 4 19.44 -29.10 4.61
N ILE A 5 19.70 -28.18 5.54
CA ILE A 5 18.69 -27.27 6.08
C ILE A 5 18.33 -26.14 5.09
N LEU A 6 19.23 -25.77 4.19
CA LEU A 6 19.07 -24.61 3.30
C LEU A 6 17.82 -24.67 2.42
N PRO A 7 17.43 -25.83 1.84
CA PRO A 7 16.17 -25.92 1.10
C PRO A 7 14.94 -25.59 1.96
N SER A 8 14.86 -26.12 3.18
CA SER A 8 13.74 -25.83 4.09
C SER A 8 13.73 -24.37 4.54
N ALA A 9 14.90 -23.80 4.87
CA ALA A 9 15.04 -22.41 5.24
C ALA A 9 14.64 -21.47 4.10
N PHE A 10 15.02 -21.81 2.86
CA PHE A 10 14.61 -21.07 1.66
C PHE A 10 13.10 -21.09 1.47
N ILE A 11 12.45 -22.26 1.57
CA ILE A 11 11.00 -22.38 1.42
C ILE A 11 10.28 -21.51 2.46
N ILE A 12 10.69 -21.57 3.73
CA ILE A 12 10.10 -20.77 4.80
C ILE A 12 10.31 -19.27 4.52
N THR A 13 11.51 -18.88 4.12
CA THR A 13 11.84 -17.47 3.83
C THR A 13 11.02 -16.95 2.66
N ALA A 14 10.90 -17.72 1.59
CA ALA A 14 10.08 -17.36 0.43
C ALA A 14 8.59 -17.27 0.82
N ALA A 15 8.08 -18.24 1.58
CA ALA A 15 6.69 -18.26 2.02
C ALA A 15 6.33 -17.06 2.91
N LEU A 16 7.25 -16.57 3.74
CA LEU A 16 7.04 -15.41 4.60
C LEU A 16 7.33 -14.07 3.90
N GLY A 17 8.33 -14.03 3.02
CA GLY A 17 8.76 -12.81 2.34
C GLY A 17 7.89 -12.42 1.16
N LEU A 18 7.46 -13.40 0.36
CA LEU A 18 6.68 -13.16 -0.87
C LEU A 18 5.33 -12.47 -0.61
N PRO A 19 4.55 -12.80 0.45
CA PRO A 19 3.30 -12.09 0.71
C PRO A 19 3.48 -10.59 0.95
N GLY A 20 4.47 -10.19 1.75
CA GLY A 20 4.75 -8.78 2.03
C GLY A 20 5.24 -8.02 0.79
N TRP A 21 6.20 -8.60 0.08
CA TRP A 21 6.71 -8.04 -1.18
C TRP A 21 5.62 -7.97 -2.27
N GLY A 22 4.80 -9.01 -2.38
CA GLY A 22 3.69 -9.07 -3.33
C GLY A 22 2.63 -8.02 -3.02
N LEU A 23 2.24 -7.85 -1.76
CA LEU A 23 1.25 -6.86 -1.36
C LEU A 23 1.70 -5.43 -1.66
N TYR A 24 3.00 -5.12 -1.47
CA TYR A 24 3.59 -3.82 -1.82
C TYR A 24 3.39 -3.47 -3.30
N HIS A 25 3.52 -4.43 -4.21
CA HIS A 25 3.31 -4.22 -5.64
C HIS A 25 1.84 -4.25 -6.03
N ILE A 26 1.04 -5.13 -5.42
CA ILE A 26 -0.41 -5.20 -5.65
C ILE A 26 -1.09 -3.89 -5.25
N HIS A 27 -0.70 -3.29 -4.11
CA HIS A 27 -1.22 -1.99 -3.71
C HIS A 27 -0.92 -0.92 -4.76
N ASN A 28 0.31 -0.88 -5.30
CA ASN A 28 0.64 0.10 -6.32
C ASN A 28 -0.19 -0.09 -7.59
N LEU A 29 -0.41 -1.34 -8.00
CA LEU A 29 -1.22 -1.67 -9.18
C LEU A 29 -2.69 -1.29 -9.00
N VAL A 30 -3.27 -1.52 -7.83
CA VAL A 30 -4.71 -1.29 -7.58
C VAL A 30 -5.02 0.14 -7.14
N LEU A 31 -4.15 0.75 -6.33
CA LEU A 31 -4.38 2.04 -5.67
C LEU A 31 -3.61 3.19 -6.33
N GLY A 32 -2.60 2.90 -7.16
CA GLY A 32 -1.64 3.89 -7.66
C GLY A 32 -0.64 4.35 -6.58
N ASN A 33 -0.56 3.62 -5.46
CA ASN A 33 0.37 3.88 -4.36
C ASN A 33 0.73 2.55 -3.68
N HIS A 34 2.00 2.38 -3.33
CA HIS A 34 2.51 1.18 -2.67
C HIS A 34 1.93 0.95 -1.26
N TYR A 35 1.46 2.01 -0.61
CA TYR A 35 0.97 1.94 0.76
C TYR A 35 -0.50 2.35 0.86
N ARG A 36 -1.23 1.63 1.70
CA ARG A 36 -2.60 1.99 2.07
C ARG A 36 -2.57 3.13 3.09
N ARG A 37 -3.47 4.11 2.97
CA ARG A 37 -3.64 5.14 3.99
C ARG A 37 -4.24 4.56 5.27
N THR A 38 -3.81 5.09 6.40
CA THR A 38 -4.40 4.83 7.71
C THR A 38 -5.85 5.29 7.74
N LEU A 39 -6.73 4.49 8.36
CA LEU A 39 -8.15 4.76 8.50
C LEU A 39 -8.66 4.47 9.94
N ASP A 40 -7.74 4.44 10.90
CA ASP A 40 -8.03 4.01 12.26
C ASP A 40 -8.90 5.05 12.98
N SER A 41 -8.53 6.32 12.88
CA SER A 41 -9.30 7.39 13.51
C SER A 41 -10.54 7.76 12.69
N ARG A 42 -11.52 8.41 13.35
CA ARG A 42 -12.68 8.98 12.65
C ARG A 42 -12.26 10.10 11.69
N TRP A 43 -11.25 10.87 12.08
CA TRP A 43 -10.73 11.96 11.27
C TRP A 43 -10.10 11.44 9.98
N ASP A 44 -9.26 10.40 10.06
CA ASP A 44 -8.60 9.82 8.88
C ASP A 44 -9.62 9.32 7.85
N ARG A 45 -10.68 8.65 8.33
CA ARG A 45 -11.78 8.21 7.47
C ARG A 45 -12.53 9.38 6.84
N HIS A 46 -12.75 10.45 7.59
CA HIS A 46 -13.43 11.63 7.05
C HIS A 46 -12.60 12.32 5.96
N ILE A 47 -11.30 12.49 6.17
CA ILE A 47 -10.38 13.05 5.17
C ILE A 47 -10.25 12.13 3.95
N TYR A 48 -10.15 10.82 4.15
CA TYR A 48 -10.14 9.86 3.05
C TYR A 48 -11.38 10.00 2.15
N GLN A 49 -12.57 10.11 2.75
CA GLN A 49 -13.80 10.35 2.00
C GLN A 49 -13.82 11.71 1.32
N ARG A 50 -13.30 12.76 1.96
CA ARG A 50 -13.16 14.10 1.36
C ARG A 50 -12.32 14.01 0.09
N ASP A 51 -11.15 13.40 0.15
CA ASP A 51 -10.23 13.32 -0.98
C ASP A 51 -10.83 12.46 -2.12
N LEU A 52 -11.58 11.41 -1.79
CA LEU A 52 -12.34 10.61 -2.75
C LEU A 52 -13.48 11.42 -3.42
N ARG A 53 -14.11 12.36 -2.72
CA ARG A 53 -15.14 13.26 -3.31
C ARG A 53 -14.53 14.35 -4.18
N LEU A 54 -13.36 14.88 -3.82
CA LEU A 54 -12.70 15.95 -4.57
C LEU A 54 -12.08 15.44 -5.87
N ASN A 55 -11.34 14.33 -5.81
CA ASN A 55 -10.52 13.85 -6.94
C ASN A 55 -10.90 12.46 -7.45
N GLY A 56 -11.86 11.77 -6.85
CA GLY A 56 -12.22 10.38 -7.18
C GLY A 56 -11.20 9.34 -6.72
N ASN A 57 -9.96 9.74 -6.42
CA ASN A 57 -8.90 8.86 -5.92
C ASN A 57 -8.20 9.48 -4.69
N PRO A 58 -8.32 8.88 -3.50
CA PRO A 58 -7.75 9.40 -2.25
C PRO A 58 -6.23 9.18 -2.11
N TYR A 59 -5.59 8.52 -3.08
CA TYR A 59 -4.14 8.35 -3.19
C TYR A 59 -3.49 9.36 -4.13
N LYS A 60 -4.29 10.12 -4.90
CA LYS A 60 -3.81 11.21 -5.75
C LYS A 60 -3.91 12.53 -4.98
N LEU A 61 -2.77 13.16 -4.71
CA LEU A 61 -2.71 14.46 -4.06
C LEU A 61 -3.37 15.54 -4.93
N THR A 62 -4.23 16.35 -4.31
CA THR A 62 -4.77 17.59 -4.87
C THR A 62 -3.87 18.74 -4.40
N GLY A 63 -3.08 19.33 -5.30
CA GLY A 63 -2.27 20.49 -4.97
C GLY A 63 -2.97 21.81 -5.33
N LEU A 64 -2.21 22.90 -5.26
CA LEU A 64 -2.69 24.26 -5.54
C LEU A 64 -3.06 24.46 -7.01
N GLU A 65 -2.58 23.60 -7.91
CA GLU A 65 -2.90 23.63 -9.35
C GLU A 65 -4.39 23.43 -9.67
N THR A 66 -5.21 23.08 -8.67
CA THR A 66 -6.65 22.85 -8.83
C THR A 66 -7.51 24.04 -8.40
N ILE A 67 -6.89 25.13 -7.92
CA ILE A 67 -7.55 26.32 -7.41
C ILE A 67 -7.24 27.47 -8.37
N ASP A 68 -8.27 28.25 -8.72
CA ASP A 68 -8.10 29.46 -9.54
C ASP A 68 -7.47 30.59 -8.71
N ASP A 69 -6.73 31.49 -9.38
CA ASP A 69 -6.06 32.66 -8.78
C ASP A 69 -7.05 33.70 -8.17
#